data_AF-A0A6L3V9N2-F1
#
_entry.id   AF-A0A6L3V9N2-F1
#
_cell.length_a   1.000
_cell.length_b   1.000
_cell.length_c   1.000
_cell.angle_alpha   90.00
_cell.angle_beta   90.00
_cell.angle_gamma   90.00
#
_symmetry.space_group_name_H-M   'P 1'
#
loop_
_entity.id
_entity.type
_entity.pdbx_description
1 polymer ?
#
loop_
_entity_poly.entity_id
_entity_poly.type
_entity_poly.pdbx_seq_one_letter_code
_entity_poly.pdbx_strand_id
1 'polypeptide(L)'
;MSNMGLSAVNQFLKPLETKKTHTYTPYEAQKNFASVLKKSIENVNELQNQSDIMTEKLVRGENVDLHQVMIASQKASITLQATLEIRNKVIEAYQETMRMQV
;
A
#
# COMPACT_ATOMS: atom_id res chain seq x y z
N MET A 1 -24.83 -32.93 -51.99
CA MET A 1 -25.29 -33.29 -50.63
C MET A 1 -24.07 -33.61 -49.77
N SER A 2 -24.08 -33.16 -48.51
CA SER A 2 -23.04 -33.33 -47.47
C SER A 2 -21.74 -32.53 -47.71
N ASN A 3 -21.20 -31.74 -46.79
CA ASN A 3 -21.44 -31.56 -45.36
C ASN A 3 -20.93 -30.16 -44.98
N MET A 4 -21.82 -29.17 -44.86
CA MET A 4 -21.50 -27.79 -44.49
C MET A 4 -22.21 -27.43 -43.17
N GLY A 5 -22.07 -28.29 -42.16
CA GLY A 5 -22.88 -28.19 -40.95
C GLY A 5 -22.25 -28.79 -39.70
N LEU A 6 -20.93 -28.67 -39.49
CA LEU A 6 -20.29 -29.13 -38.24
C LEU A 6 -19.19 -28.20 -37.67
N SER A 7 -18.94 -27.02 -38.24
CA SER A 7 -17.94 -26.08 -37.69
C SER A 7 -18.49 -25.09 -36.65
N ALA A 8 -19.81 -25.01 -36.45
CA ALA A 8 -20.43 -24.03 -35.55
C ALA A 8 -20.54 -24.49 -34.07
N VAL A 9 -20.30 -25.77 -33.78
CA VAL A 9 -20.49 -26.32 -32.41
C VAL A 9 -19.22 -26.23 -31.54
N ASN A 10 -18.05 -25.98 -32.14
CA ASN A 10 -16.80 -25.83 -31.38
C ASN A 10 -16.43 -24.38 -31.01
N GLN A 11 -17.24 -23.39 -31.38
CA GLN A 11 -16.97 -21.98 -31.08
C GLN A 11 -17.58 -21.50 -29.74
N PHE A 12 -18.33 -22.35 -29.04
CA PHE A 12 -18.99 -22.00 -27.77
C PHE A 12 -18.28 -22.52 -26.51
N LEU A 13 -17.16 -23.24 -26.67
CA LEU A 13 -16.30 -23.66 -25.58
C LEU A 13 -14.94 -22.99 -25.70
N LYS A 14 -14.92 -21.65 -25.77
CA LYS A 14 -13.70 -20.94 -25.37
C LYS A 14 -13.60 -21.07 -23.85
N PRO A 15 -12.54 -21.71 -23.30
CA PRO A 15 -12.28 -21.61 -21.88
C PRO A 15 -12.19 -20.13 -21.56
N LEU A 16 -12.91 -19.69 -20.54
CA LEU A 16 -12.71 -18.37 -19.98
C LEU A 16 -11.21 -18.27 -19.65
N GLU A 17 -10.45 -17.49 -20.41
CA GLU A 17 -9.10 -17.12 -20.02
C GLU A 17 -9.24 -16.40 -18.70
N THR A 18 -8.98 -17.13 -17.62
CA THR A 18 -8.86 -16.60 -16.28
C THR A 18 -7.74 -15.57 -16.35
N LYS A 19 -8.14 -14.30 -16.44
CA LYS A 19 -7.28 -13.13 -16.28
C LYS A 19 -6.41 -13.43 -15.06
N LYS A 20 -5.12 -13.71 -15.28
CA LYS A 20 -4.17 -14.17 -14.25
C LYS A 20 -4.31 -13.26 -13.04
N THR A 21 -5.05 -13.72 -12.03
CA THR A 21 -5.05 -13.12 -10.72
C THR A 21 -3.62 -13.34 -10.22
N HIS A 22 -2.87 -12.26 -10.02
CA HIS A 22 -1.57 -12.33 -9.36
C HIS A 22 -1.81 -12.93 -7.99
N THR A 23 -1.62 -14.24 -7.88
CA THR A 23 -1.67 -15.00 -6.64
C THR A 23 -0.32 -14.75 -6.00
N TYR A 24 -0.22 -13.65 -5.26
CA TYR A 24 0.94 -13.39 -4.42
C TYR A 24 1.06 -14.55 -3.44
N THR A 25 2.20 -15.23 -3.47
CA THR A 25 2.49 -16.23 -2.43
C THR A 25 2.60 -15.50 -1.07
N PRO A 26 2.30 -16.15 0.06
CA PRO A 26 2.43 -15.52 1.38
C PRO A 26 3.82 -14.91 1.62
N TYR A 27 4.86 -15.53 1.04
CA TYR A 27 6.23 -15.03 1.06
C TYR A 27 6.42 -13.73 0.28
N GLU A 28 5.83 -13.61 -0.92
CA GLU A 28 5.86 -12.37 -1.70
C GLU A 28 5.05 -11.26 -1.04
N ALA A 29 3.90 -11.59 -0.44
CA ALA A 29 3.11 -10.65 0.34
C ALA A 29 3.89 -10.12 1.56
N GLN A 30 4.60 -11.00 2.29
CA GLN A 30 5.45 -10.62 3.42
C GLN A 30 6.62 -9.71 2.98
N LYS A 31 7.29 -10.05 1.87
CA LYS A 31 8.38 -9.23 1.32
C LYS A 31 7.90 -7.84 0.90
N ASN A 32 6.74 -7.76 0.24
CA ASN A 32 6.13 -6.50 -0.15
C ASN A 32 5.73 -5.68 1.08
N PHE A 33 5.16 -6.30 2.12
CA PHE A 33 4.88 -5.61 3.38
C PHE A 33 6.13 -5.07 4.06
N ALA A 34 7.17 -5.89 4.23
CA ALA A 34 8.42 -5.47 4.84
C ALA A 34 9.03 -4.26 4.09
N SER A 35 8.95 -4.26 2.75
CA SER A 35 9.38 -3.14 1.92
C SER A 35 8.53 -1.87 2.15
N VAL A 36 7.21 -2.00 2.23
CA VAL A 36 6.32 -0.86 2.50
C VAL A 36 6.57 -0.30 3.90
N LEU A 37 6.65 -1.17 4.91
CA LEU A 37 6.93 -0.77 6.29
C LEU A 37 8.28 -0.05 6.41
N LYS A 38 9.33 -0.59 5.78
CA LYS A 38 10.64 0.05 5.74
C LYS A 38 10.55 1.46 5.13
N LYS A 39 9.88 1.59 3.98
CA LYS A 39 9.70 2.87 3.30
C LYS A 39 8.88 3.86 4.11
N SER A 40 7.85 3.40 4.84
CA SER A 40 7.07 4.22 5.75
C SER A 40 7.91 4.74 6.91
N ILE A 41 8.77 3.91 7.50
CA ILE A 41 9.69 4.32 8.58
C ILE A 41 10.72 5.33 8.06
N GLU A 42 11.29 5.10 6.88
CA GLU A 42 12.22 6.04 6.23
C GLU A 42 11.55 7.40 5.98
N ASN A 43 10.29 7.41 5.53
CA ASN A 43 9.52 8.64 5.29
C ASN A 43 9.25 9.40 6.61
N VAL A 44 8.87 8.70 7.68
CA VAL A 44 8.68 9.34 9.01
C VAL A 44 9.97 9.99 9.49
N ASN A 45 11.12 9.31 9.32
CA ASN A 45 12.42 9.87 9.69
C ASN A 45 12.75 11.13 8.88
N GLU A 46 12.43 11.14 7.59
CA GLU A 46 12.65 12.29 6.70
C GLU A 46 11.76 13.49 7.10
N LEU A 47 10.48 13.23 7.43
CA LEU A 47 9.56 14.25 7.94
C LEU A 47 9.99 14.82 9.29
N GLN A 48 10.51 13.98 10.19
CA GLN A 48 11.04 14.43 11.48
C GLN A 48 12.24 15.38 11.27
N ASN A 49 13.20 14.99 10.42
CA ASN A 49 14.36 15.82 10.12
C ASN A 49 13.97 17.17 9.48
N GLN A 50 12.99 17.17 8.56
CA GLN A 50 12.43 18.43 8.03
C GLN A 50 11.79 19.29 9.12
N SER A 51 11.06 18.68 10.05
CA SER A 51 10.45 19.40 11.18
C SER A 51 11.51 20.05 12.08
N ASP A 52 12.61 19.34 12.35
CA ASP A 52 13.70 19.85 13.18
C ASP A 52 14.38 21.04 12.50
N ILE A 53 14.64 20.95 11.19
CA ILE A 53 15.15 22.07 10.38
C ILE A 53 14.20 23.27 10.41
N MET A 54 12.90 23.06 10.21
CA MET A 54 11.92 24.15 10.25
C MET A 54 11.80 24.78 11.63
N THR A 55 11.91 23.99 12.69
CA THR A 55 11.92 24.46 14.08
C THR A 55 13.15 25.32 14.35
N GLU A 56 14.31 24.88 13.89
CA GLU A 56 15.55 25.63 14.02
C GLU A 56 15.48 26.97 13.28
N LYS A 57 14.92 26.98 12.06
CA LYS A 57 14.66 28.19 11.27
C LYS A 57 13.69 29.14 11.96
N LEU A 58 12.60 28.62 12.54
CA LEU A 58 11.63 29.42 13.29
C LEU A 58 12.27 30.07 14.52
N VAL A 59 13.04 29.32 15.32
CA VAL A 59 13.74 29.83 16.50
C VAL A 59 14.79 30.88 16.13
N ARG A 60 15.41 30.75 14.95
CA ARG A 60 16.33 31.74 14.37
C ARG A 60 15.62 32.98 13.81
N GLY A 61 14.29 33.02 13.80
CA GLY A 61 13.50 34.13 13.27
C GLY A 61 13.43 34.19 11.73
N GLU A 62 13.72 33.07 11.05
CA GLU A 62 13.52 32.95 9.61
C GLU A 62 12.01 32.85 9.28
N ASN A 63 11.60 33.25 8.06
CA ASN A 63 10.20 33.32 7.60
C ASN A 63 9.48 31.95 7.61
N VAL A 64 9.02 31.50 8.78
CA VAL A 64 8.17 30.33 8.97
C VAL A 64 6.87 30.80 9.60
N ASP A 65 5.77 30.74 8.85
CA ASP A 65 4.46 31.12 9.35
C ASP A 65 3.93 30.10 10.36
N LEU A 66 3.42 30.59 11.49
CA LEU A 66 2.81 29.76 12.55
C LEU A 66 1.76 28.77 12.01
N HIS A 67 0.98 29.20 11.00
CA HIS A 67 -0.03 28.35 10.36
C HIS A 67 0.57 27.14 9.64
N GLN A 68 1.77 27.27 9.04
CA GLN A 68 2.45 26.15 8.39
C GLN A 68 2.88 25.10 9.43
N VAL A 69 3.36 25.53 10.61
CA VAL A 69 3.72 24.65 11.72
C VAL A 69 2.49 23.88 12.23
N MET A 70 1.35 24.57 12.40
CA MET A 70 0.10 23.92 12.81
C MET A 70 -0.40 22.89 11.80
N ILE A 71 -0.35 23.22 10.49
CA ILE A 71 -0.74 22.29 9.41
C ILE A 71 0.19 21.07 9.40
N ALA A 72 1.51 21.29 9.53
CA ALA A 72 2.48 20.21 9.58
C ALA A 72 2.22 19.27 10.77
N SER A 73 1.93 19.80 11.95
CA SER A 73 1.59 19.03 13.15
C SER A 73 0.31 18.19 12.99
N GLN A 74 -0.75 18.78 12.42
CA GLN A 74 -2.00 18.05 12.14
C GLN A 74 -1.79 16.95 11.11
N LYS A 75 -1.03 17.23 10.04
CA LYS A 75 -0.69 16.24 9.01
C LYS A 75 0.10 15.07 9.59
N ALA A 76 1.08 15.35 10.46
CA ALA A 76 1.85 14.31 11.15
C ALA A 76 0.95 13.43 12.02
N SER A 77 0.04 14.04 12.80
CA SER A 77 -0.89 13.30 13.67
C SER A 77 -1.82 12.36 12.88
N ILE A 78 -2.43 12.86 11.80
CA ILE A 78 -3.31 12.06 10.93
C ILE A 78 -2.52 10.94 10.24
N THR A 79 -1.30 11.24 9.78
CA THR A 79 -0.42 10.26 9.12
C THR A 79 0.00 9.14 10.06
N LEU A 80 0.30 9.47 11.32
CA LEU A 80 0.62 8.48 12.35
C LEU A 80 -0.58 7.56 12.61
N GLN A 81 -1.78 8.14 12.78
CA GLN A 81 -3.01 7.37 12.96
C GLN A 81 -3.26 6.42 11.78
N ALA A 82 -3.13 6.91 10.55
CA ALA A 82 -3.27 6.08 9.35
C ALA A 82 -2.23 4.95 9.30
N THR A 83 -0.99 5.21 9.74
CA THR A 83 0.08 4.20 9.80
C THR A 83 -0.25 3.10 10.81
N LEU A 84 -0.84 3.44 11.96
CA LEU A 84 -1.29 2.46 12.95
C LEU A 84 -2.40 1.57 12.40
N GLU A 85 -3.37 2.14 11.69
CA GLU A 85 -4.44 1.38 11.04
C GLU A 85 -3.89 0.44 9.97
N ILE A 86 -2.96 0.90 9.13
CA ILE A 86 -2.31 0.06 8.13
C ILE A 86 -1.54 -1.08 8.82
N ARG A 87 -0.80 -0.79 9.90
CA ARG A 87 -0.09 -1.83 10.67
C ARG A 87 -1.06 -2.92 11.15
N ASN A 88 -2.18 -2.53 11.73
CA ASN A 88 -3.19 -3.46 12.23
C ASN A 88 -3.77 -4.32 11.09
N LYS A 89 -4.14 -3.69 9.97
CA LYS A 89 -4.71 -4.38 8.81
C LYS A 89 -3.74 -5.35 8.15
N VAL A 90 -2.45 -5.06 8.14
CA VAL A 90 -1.47 -6.00 7.61
C VAL A 90 -1.25 -7.20 8.53
N ILE A 91 -1.27 -7.00 9.86
CA ILE A 91 -1.22 -8.12 10.80
C ILE A 91 -2.44 -9.04 10.61
N GLU A 92 -3.64 -8.46 10.45
CA GLU A 92 -4.86 -9.20 10.15
C GLU A 92 -4.73 -9.98 8.81
N ALA A 93 -4.27 -9.33 7.74
CA ALA A 93 -4.10 -9.97 6.43
C ALA A 93 -3.08 -11.12 6.46
N TYR A 94 -2.02 -10.99 7.25
CA TYR A 94 -1.05 -12.07 7.48
C TYR A 94 -1.71 -13.26 8.20
N GLN A 95 -2.48 -13.00 9.26
CA GLN A 95 -3.20 -14.04 9.99
C GLN A 95 -4.24 -14.76 9.12
N GLU A 96 -4.97 -14.01 8.29
CA GLU A 96 -5.99 -14.55 7.39
C GLU A 96 -5.37 -15.43 6.30
N THR A 97 -4.26 -15.00 5.68
CA THR A 97 -3.54 -15.80 4.68
C THR A 97 -3.07 -17.14 5.26
N MET A 98 -2.59 -17.14 6.51
CA MET A 98 -2.19 -18.38 7.20
C MET A 98 -3.38 -19.30 7.49
N ARG A 99 -4.57 -18.75 7.76
CA ARG A 99 -5.80 -19.52 7.99
C ARG A 99 -6.40 -20.11 6.71
N MET A 100 -6.18 -19.47 5.55
CA MET A 100 -6.64 -19.99 4.26
C MET A 100 -5.82 -21.18 3.74
N GLN A 101 -4.61 -21.40 4.27
CA GLN A 101 -3.68 -22.41 3.78
C GLN A 101 -3.68 -23.72 4.57
N VAL A 102 -4.48 -23.83 5.64
CA VAL A 102 -4.67 -25.07 6.41
C VAL A 102 -5.88 -25.86 5.93
#